data_AF-A0A6V7HQY0-F1
#
_entry.id   AF-A0A6V7HQY0-F1
#
_cell.length_a   1.000
_cell.length_b   1.000
_cell.length_c   1.000
_cell.angle_alpha   90.00
_cell.angle_beta   90.00
_cell.angle_gamma   90.00
#
_symmetry.space_group_name_H-M   'P 1'
#
loop_
_entity.id
_entity.type
_entity.pdbx_description
1 polymer ?
#
loop_
_entity_poly.entity_id
_entity_poly.type
_entity_poly.pdbx_seq_one_letter_code
_entity_poly.pdbx_strand_id
1 'polypeptide(L)'
;YATDQRLLSRQEIHDTAVLLSKHFMKERLQYGLYGLYPKYRVYNEPLIMFLGMIGHALVVLTLQFDRGSLADQLCEKIWPVLSEMFAPWITPYWTRNLREPTAAWIQQLTDDRSVLLPWIITDGPYANRTVAMFVECVRFIIDTLPASSKILGYLWQFYVTNFAHASVKDHILNVIHGNFLSLPWDRFSPGVNDVELMVRVVDQYLPDSHLFLGSVFSSINWTIWINEVVASQPLPVAARMHVCLLNLLIKLSNEPNVRQ
;
A
#
# COMPACT_ATOMS: atom_id res chain seq x y z
N TYR A 1 18.02 -34.41 -4.86
CA TYR A 1 17.62 -33.01 -5.09
C TYR A 1 17.30 -32.40 -3.74
N ALA A 2 17.99 -31.33 -3.35
CA ALA A 2 17.87 -30.72 -2.03
C ALA A 2 16.53 -29.95 -1.94
N THR A 3 15.49 -30.62 -1.45
CA THR A 3 14.17 -30.02 -1.22
C THR A 3 14.10 -29.13 0.02
N ASP A 4 15.16 -29.13 0.85
CA ASP A 4 15.17 -28.48 2.17
C ASP A 4 16.36 -27.53 2.38
N GLN A 5 17.11 -27.15 1.34
CA GLN A 5 18.21 -26.21 1.53
C GLN A 5 17.67 -24.78 1.70
N ARG A 6 17.51 -24.36 2.95
CA ARG A 6 17.19 -22.97 3.31
C ARG A 6 18.48 -22.26 3.70
N LEU A 7 18.91 -21.29 2.90
CA LEU A 7 20.05 -20.44 3.24
C LEU A 7 19.76 -19.59 4.49
N LEU A 8 18.49 -19.18 4.68
CA LEU A 8 18.00 -18.39 5.81
C LEU A 8 16.67 -18.96 6.34
N SER A 9 16.50 -18.91 7.66
CA SER A 9 15.29 -19.27 8.37
C SER A 9 14.21 -18.19 8.27
N ARG A 10 12.97 -18.54 8.63
CA ARG A 10 11.85 -17.58 8.70
C ARG A 10 12.18 -16.39 9.61
N GLN A 11 12.78 -16.68 10.77
CA GLN A 11 13.11 -15.66 11.76
C GLN A 11 14.17 -14.70 11.22
N GLU A 12 15.21 -15.21 10.56
CA GLU A 12 16.26 -14.37 9.95
C GLU A 12 15.71 -13.47 8.85
N ILE A 13 14.80 -13.96 8.00
CA ILE A 13 14.15 -13.13 6.97
C ILE A 13 13.25 -12.06 7.59
N HIS A 14 12.46 -12.42 8.59
CA HIS A 14 11.63 -11.47 9.33
C HIS A 14 12.48 -10.37 9.99
N ASP A 15 13.52 -10.75 10.72
CA ASP A 15 14.40 -9.82 11.41
C ASP A 15 15.19 -8.95 10.44
N THR A 16 15.55 -9.49 9.27
CA THR A 16 16.15 -8.71 8.18
C THR A 16 15.17 -7.65 7.66
N ALA A 17 13.91 -7.99 7.42
CA ALA A 17 12.90 -7.03 6.97
C ALA A 17 12.68 -5.90 8.01
N VAL A 18 12.60 -6.27 9.29
CA VAL A 18 12.48 -5.31 10.40
C VAL A 18 13.73 -4.43 10.53
N LEU A 19 14.92 -5.01 10.38
CA LEU A 19 16.19 -4.27 10.41
C LEU A 19 16.24 -3.24 9.28
N LEU A 20 15.87 -3.63 8.06
CA LEU A 20 15.84 -2.74 6.90
C LEU A 20 14.83 -1.60 7.09
N SER A 21 13.62 -1.92 7.57
CA SER A 21 12.60 -0.93 7.93
C SER A 21 13.17 0.11 8.91
N LYS A 22 13.73 -0.34 10.05
CA LYS A 22 14.30 0.55 11.07
C LYS A 22 15.48 1.37 10.56
N HIS A 23 16.39 0.74 9.82
CA HIS A 23 17.56 1.40 9.27
C HIS A 23 17.15 2.52 8.32
N PHE A 24 16.31 2.23 7.33
CA PHE A 24 15.92 3.21 6.33
C PHE A 24 14.95 4.26 6.88
N MET A 25 14.12 3.92 7.87
CA MET A 25 13.33 4.91 8.62
C MET A 25 14.25 5.92 9.32
N LYS A 26 15.27 5.44 10.04
CA LYS A 26 16.25 6.33 10.70
C LYS A 26 16.98 7.21 9.70
N GLU A 27 17.45 6.61 8.61
CA GLU A 27 18.08 7.34 7.51
C GLU A 27 17.15 8.40 6.93
N ARG A 28 15.86 8.08 6.79
CA ARG A 28 14.84 8.99 6.28
C ARG A 28 14.62 10.18 7.20
N LEU A 29 14.60 9.97 8.50
CA LEU A 29 14.45 11.05 9.48
C LEU A 29 15.71 11.93 9.57
N GLN A 30 16.89 11.37 9.31
CA GLN A 30 18.17 12.09 9.41
C GLN A 30 18.55 12.84 8.12
N TYR A 31 18.24 12.26 6.96
CA TYR A 31 18.72 12.72 5.65
C TYR A 31 17.62 12.93 4.61
N GLY A 32 16.38 12.54 4.90
CA GLY A 32 15.33 12.34 3.91
C GLY A 32 14.47 13.56 3.58
N LEU A 33 15.04 14.78 3.55
CA LEU A 33 14.31 15.98 3.12
C LEU A 33 13.65 15.79 1.76
N TYR A 34 14.39 15.21 0.80
CA TYR A 34 13.94 15.00 -0.58
C TYR A 34 13.68 13.54 -0.94
N GLY A 35 13.84 12.62 0.00
CA GLY A 35 13.94 11.21 -0.36
C GLY A 35 15.09 10.49 0.29
N LEU A 36 15.05 9.17 0.23
CA LEU A 36 16.26 8.35 0.31
C LEU A 36 16.99 8.28 -1.03
N TYR A 37 16.28 8.48 -2.16
CA TYR A 37 16.81 8.31 -3.50
C TYR A 37 18.07 9.14 -3.82
N PRO A 38 18.19 10.42 -3.42
CA PRO A 38 19.42 11.18 -3.69
C PRO A 38 20.67 10.54 -3.06
N LYS A 39 20.53 10.00 -1.84
CA LYS A 39 21.63 9.36 -1.09
C LYS A 39 21.98 7.98 -1.65
N TYR A 40 20.97 7.22 -2.05
CA TYR A 40 21.11 5.82 -2.48
C TYR A 40 21.05 5.61 -3.99
N ARG A 41 21.14 6.66 -4.80
CA ARG A 41 20.92 6.62 -6.26
C ARG A 41 21.72 5.52 -6.97
N VAL A 42 23.02 5.41 -6.67
CA VAL A 42 23.93 4.41 -7.28
C VAL A 42 23.59 2.98 -6.84
N TYR A 43 22.98 2.83 -5.66
CA TYR A 43 22.60 1.55 -5.08
C TYR A 43 21.11 1.23 -5.25
N ASN A 44 20.34 2.04 -5.96
CA ASN A 44 18.89 1.89 -6.01
C ASN A 44 18.47 0.52 -6.53
N GLU A 45 19.05 0.07 -7.64
CA GLU A 45 18.74 -1.23 -8.24
C GLU A 45 19.11 -2.43 -7.34
N PRO A 46 20.35 -2.57 -6.82
CA PRO A 46 20.67 -3.67 -5.91
C PRO A 46 19.84 -3.65 -4.62
N LEU A 47 19.51 -2.47 -4.09
CA LEU A 47 18.65 -2.35 -2.92
C LEU A 47 17.22 -2.81 -3.22
N ILE A 48 16.63 -2.39 -4.35
CA ILE A 48 15.29 -2.83 -4.76
C ILE A 48 15.25 -4.35 -4.94
N MET A 49 16.25 -4.93 -5.61
CA MET A 49 16.34 -6.38 -5.77
C MET A 49 16.43 -7.08 -4.42
N PHE A 50 17.23 -6.56 -3.50
CA PHE A 50 17.35 -7.11 -2.15
C PHE A 50 16.04 -7.03 -1.37
N LEU A 51 15.36 -5.88 -1.36
CA LEU A 51 14.04 -5.71 -0.75
C LEU A 51 13.01 -6.66 -1.35
N GLY A 52 13.03 -6.83 -2.68
CA GLY A 52 12.20 -7.79 -3.40
C GLY A 52 12.44 -9.23 -2.96
N MET A 53 13.71 -9.66 -2.89
CA MET A 53 14.08 -11.00 -2.44
C MET A 53 13.62 -11.26 -1.00
N ILE A 54 13.82 -10.30 -0.09
CA ILE A 54 13.33 -10.41 1.29
C ILE A 54 11.81 -10.48 1.34
N GLY A 55 11.11 -9.66 0.56
CA GLY A 55 9.65 -9.67 0.47
C GLY A 55 9.08 -11.00 -0.01
N HIS A 56 9.62 -11.56 -1.09
CA HIS A 56 9.20 -12.88 -1.59
C HIS A 56 9.54 -14.01 -0.62
N ALA A 57 10.75 -13.99 -0.04
CA ALA A 57 11.16 -14.98 0.96
C ALA A 57 10.27 -14.93 2.21
N LEU A 58 9.87 -13.74 2.65
CA LEU A 58 8.95 -13.55 3.78
C LEU A 58 7.63 -14.27 3.53
N VAL A 59 7.05 -14.12 2.32
CA VAL A 59 5.80 -14.78 1.94
C VAL A 59 5.98 -16.30 1.95
N VAL A 60 6.97 -16.81 1.21
CA VAL A 60 7.22 -18.27 1.09
C VAL A 60 7.46 -18.91 2.46
N LEU A 61 8.32 -18.33 3.29
CA LEU A 61 8.67 -18.91 4.59
C LEU A 61 7.54 -18.79 5.61
N THR A 62 6.72 -17.74 5.54
CA THR A 62 5.51 -17.63 6.36
C THR A 62 4.56 -18.78 6.07
N LEU A 63 4.30 -19.04 4.79
CA LEU A 63 3.42 -20.13 4.34
C LEU A 63 3.95 -21.51 4.69
N GLN A 64 5.25 -21.75 4.48
CA GLN A 64 5.85 -23.06 4.76
C GLN A 64 5.80 -23.42 6.24
N PHE A 65 5.95 -22.43 7.12
CA PHE A 65 5.97 -22.62 8.57
C PHE A 65 4.55 -22.65 9.16
N ASP A 66 3.61 -21.93 8.55
CA ASP A 66 2.24 -21.80 9.04
C ASP A 66 1.23 -22.43 8.06
N ARG A 67 1.16 -23.77 8.11
CA ARG A 67 0.31 -24.56 7.22
C ARG A 67 -1.15 -24.69 7.68
N GLY A 68 -1.46 -24.18 8.87
CA GLY A 68 -2.78 -24.35 9.51
C GLY A 68 -3.65 -23.10 9.48
N SER A 69 -3.05 -21.91 9.38
CA SER A 69 -3.79 -20.66 9.31
C SER A 69 -4.53 -20.49 7.98
N LEU A 70 -5.69 -19.84 8.05
CA LEU A 70 -6.43 -19.38 6.88
C LEU A 70 -5.63 -18.32 6.12
N ALA A 71 -5.84 -18.21 4.81
CA ALA A 71 -5.16 -17.26 3.94
C ALA A 71 -5.24 -15.81 4.46
N ASP A 72 -6.38 -15.39 4.99
CA ASP A 72 -6.57 -14.07 5.59
C ASP A 72 -5.63 -13.81 6.79
N GLN A 73 -5.46 -14.80 7.67
CA GLN A 73 -4.55 -14.68 8.83
C GLN A 73 -3.08 -14.63 8.40
N LEU A 74 -2.74 -15.25 7.27
CA LEU A 74 -1.40 -15.18 6.70
C LEU A 74 -1.14 -13.78 6.14
N CYS A 75 -2.12 -13.17 5.45
CA CYS A 75 -2.06 -11.78 5.02
C CYS A 75 -1.86 -10.82 6.21
N GLU A 76 -2.54 -11.04 7.34
CA GLU A 76 -2.36 -10.25 8.58
C GLU A 76 -0.93 -10.31 9.13
N LYS A 77 -0.25 -11.45 8.98
CA LYS A 77 1.14 -11.63 9.45
C LYS A 77 2.15 -11.01 8.47
N ILE A 78 1.91 -11.12 7.17
CA ILE A 78 2.83 -10.69 6.12
C ILE A 78 2.77 -9.17 5.94
N TRP A 79 1.56 -8.60 5.88
CA TRP A 79 1.34 -7.23 5.45
C TRP A 79 2.08 -6.18 6.29
N PRO A 80 2.06 -6.19 7.64
CA PRO A 80 2.73 -5.17 8.44
C PRO A 80 4.23 -5.14 8.16
N VAL A 81 4.87 -6.30 8.11
CA VAL A 81 6.31 -6.42 7.87
C VAL A 81 6.67 -5.95 6.46
N LEU A 82 5.90 -6.37 5.45
CA LEU A 82 6.13 -5.98 4.06
C LEU A 82 5.96 -4.46 3.87
N SER A 83 4.83 -3.91 4.31
CA SER A 83 4.52 -2.50 4.14
C SER A 83 5.50 -1.60 4.90
N GLU A 84 5.87 -1.95 6.13
CA GLU A 84 6.87 -1.20 6.91
C GLU A 84 8.27 -1.24 6.28
N MET A 85 8.68 -2.36 5.69
CA MET A 85 9.99 -2.48 5.02
C MET A 85 10.12 -1.52 3.82
N PHE A 86 9.04 -1.33 3.06
CA PHE A 86 9.03 -0.42 1.91
C PHE A 86 8.69 1.03 2.29
N ALA A 87 8.01 1.27 3.41
CA ALA A 87 7.50 2.59 3.80
C ALA A 87 8.52 3.73 3.71
N PRO A 88 9.78 3.62 4.19
CA PRO A 88 10.76 4.72 4.09
C PRO A 88 11.06 5.22 2.67
N TRP A 89 10.80 4.37 1.68
CA TRP A 89 11.03 4.65 0.28
C TRP A 89 9.80 5.21 -0.43
N ILE A 90 8.60 4.85 0.05
CA ILE A 90 7.37 5.06 -0.72
C ILE A 90 6.34 5.96 -0.04
N THR A 91 6.34 6.11 1.29
CA THR A 91 5.29 6.86 1.99
C THR A 91 5.70 8.29 2.32
N PRO A 92 4.77 9.26 2.23
CA PRO A 92 4.94 10.57 2.84
C PRO A 92 4.98 10.48 4.37
N TYR A 93 5.79 11.31 5.01
CA TYR A 93 5.82 11.43 6.46
C TYR A 93 5.10 12.68 6.93
N TRP A 94 3.99 12.49 7.61
CA TRP A 94 3.27 13.56 8.30
C TRP A 94 4.01 13.88 9.59
N THR A 95 4.68 15.03 9.65
CA THR A 95 5.59 15.39 10.76
C THR A 95 4.91 15.37 12.13
N ARG A 96 3.62 15.73 12.18
CA ARG A 96 2.78 15.65 13.38
C ARG A 96 2.55 14.23 13.92
N ASN A 97 2.69 13.21 13.06
CA ASN A 97 2.47 11.80 13.38
C ASN A 97 3.78 11.05 13.61
N LEU A 98 4.93 11.72 13.47
CA LEU A 98 6.23 11.10 13.67
C LEU A 98 6.47 10.82 15.15
N ARG A 99 6.85 9.58 15.46
CA ARG A 99 7.28 9.19 16.81
C ARG A 99 8.60 9.83 17.18
N GLU A 100 9.48 9.98 16.20
CA GLU A 100 10.80 10.59 16.34
C GLU A 100 10.88 11.80 15.41
N PRO A 101 11.35 12.97 15.90
CA PRO A 101 11.46 14.16 15.08
C PRO A 101 12.51 13.96 13.98
N THR A 102 12.31 14.64 12.85
CA THR A 102 13.34 14.74 11.81
C THR A 102 14.54 15.55 12.30
N ALA A 103 15.69 15.45 11.64
CA ALA A 103 16.86 16.24 12.00
C ALA A 103 16.57 17.75 11.97
N ALA A 104 17.18 18.52 12.89
CA ALA A 104 16.90 19.94 13.05
C ALA A 104 17.09 20.76 11.76
N TRP A 105 18.09 20.40 10.94
CA TRP A 105 18.33 21.05 9.66
C TRP A 105 17.19 20.82 8.65
N ILE A 106 16.54 19.64 8.67
CA ILE A 106 15.37 19.35 7.83
C ILE A 106 14.22 20.27 8.25
N GLN A 107 13.97 20.38 9.56
CA GLN A 107 12.89 21.21 10.10
C GLN A 107 13.07 22.71 9.78
N GLN A 108 14.32 23.16 9.61
CA GLN A 108 14.65 24.54 9.25
C GLN A 108 14.50 24.82 7.75
N LEU A 109 14.68 23.80 6.90
CA LEU A 109 14.65 23.95 5.44
C LEU A 109 13.30 23.58 4.81
N THR A 110 12.35 23.02 5.56
CA THR A 110 11.02 22.72 5.04
C THR A 110 10.08 23.92 5.15
N ASP A 111 9.65 24.43 3.99
CA ASP A 111 8.62 25.47 3.90
C ASP A 111 7.27 24.95 4.45
N ASP A 112 6.86 23.77 4.00
CA ASP A 112 5.74 23.02 4.57
C ASP A 112 6.26 22.05 5.62
N ARG A 113 6.07 22.43 6.89
CA ARG A 113 6.48 21.60 8.02
C ARG A 113 5.54 20.43 8.27
N SER A 114 4.43 20.27 7.53
CA SER A 114 3.42 19.25 7.83
C SER A 114 3.68 17.90 7.16
N VAL A 115 4.37 17.88 6.02
CA VAL A 115 4.63 16.66 5.24
C VAL A 115 6.02 16.63 4.61
N LEU A 116 6.66 15.47 4.68
CA LEU A 116 7.85 15.15 3.90
C LEU A 116 7.48 14.13 2.83
N LEU A 117 7.60 14.52 1.55
CA LEU A 117 7.26 13.65 0.43
C LEU A 117 8.37 12.63 0.17
N PRO A 118 8.02 11.41 -0.27
CA PRO A 118 8.98 10.31 -0.38
C PRO A 118 10.04 10.51 -1.46
N TRP A 119 9.79 11.35 -2.48
CA TRP A 119 10.76 11.76 -3.50
C TRP A 119 10.43 13.11 -4.12
N ILE A 120 11.42 13.70 -4.79
CA ILE A 120 11.25 14.85 -5.69
C ILE A 120 11.01 14.38 -7.13
N ILE A 121 10.49 15.28 -7.98
CA ILE A 121 10.14 14.97 -9.38
C ILE A 121 11.27 14.24 -10.13
N THR A 122 12.51 14.70 -9.98
CA THR A 122 13.68 14.13 -10.69
C THR A 122 14.01 12.69 -10.31
N ASP A 123 13.55 12.22 -9.14
CA ASP A 123 13.78 10.85 -8.67
C ASP A 123 12.63 9.89 -9.04
N GLY A 124 11.60 10.37 -9.75
CA GLY A 124 10.44 9.59 -10.18
C GLY A 124 10.78 8.23 -10.84
N PRO A 125 11.78 8.13 -11.75
CA PRO A 125 12.15 6.84 -12.33
C PRO A 125 12.66 5.82 -11.31
N TYR A 126 13.40 6.25 -10.28
CA TYR A 126 13.88 5.37 -9.21
C TYR A 126 12.74 4.96 -8.29
N ALA A 127 11.87 5.92 -7.94
CA ALA A 127 10.68 5.65 -7.14
C ALA A 127 9.74 4.65 -7.83
N ASN A 128 9.56 4.79 -9.14
CA ASN A 128 8.74 3.86 -9.92
C ASN A 128 9.24 2.43 -9.84
N ARG A 129 10.55 2.19 -9.92
CA ARG A 129 11.11 0.84 -9.77
C ARG A 129 10.90 0.28 -8.36
N THR A 130 11.05 1.10 -7.33
CA THR A 130 10.80 0.67 -5.94
C THR A 130 9.33 0.34 -5.71
N VAL A 131 8.40 1.18 -6.18
CA VAL A 131 6.96 0.96 -6.06
C VAL A 131 6.54 -0.26 -6.88
N ALA A 132 7.09 -0.44 -8.09
CA ALA A 132 6.86 -1.63 -8.90
C ALA A 132 7.26 -2.90 -8.15
N MET A 133 8.43 -2.95 -7.53
CA MET A 133 8.85 -4.11 -6.73
C MET A 133 7.96 -4.36 -5.51
N PHE A 134 7.49 -3.29 -4.84
CA PHE A 134 6.50 -3.43 -3.77
C PHE A 134 5.20 -4.06 -4.29
N VAL A 135 4.72 -3.60 -5.45
CA VAL A 135 3.53 -4.15 -6.13
C VAL A 135 3.76 -5.59 -6.59
N GLU A 136 4.95 -5.96 -7.06
CA GLU A 136 5.28 -7.35 -7.38
C GLU A 136 5.17 -8.25 -6.14
N CYS A 137 5.68 -7.83 -4.98
CA CYS A 137 5.50 -8.57 -3.74
C CYS A 137 4.02 -8.72 -3.36
N VAL A 138 3.20 -7.68 -3.56
CA VAL A 138 1.75 -7.75 -3.32
C VAL A 138 1.07 -8.72 -4.30
N ARG A 139 1.42 -8.65 -5.59
CA ARG A 139 0.93 -9.58 -6.61
C ARG A 139 1.30 -11.01 -6.28
N PHE A 140 2.53 -11.24 -5.84
CA PHE A 140 2.98 -12.56 -5.39
C PHE A 140 2.14 -13.11 -4.23
N ILE A 141 1.73 -12.26 -3.28
CA ILE A 141 0.80 -12.66 -2.21
C ILE A 141 -0.55 -13.07 -2.80
N ILE A 142 -1.11 -12.26 -3.71
CA ILE A 142 -2.41 -12.54 -4.36
C ILE A 142 -2.37 -13.88 -5.09
N ASP A 143 -1.31 -14.14 -5.84
CA ASP A 143 -1.18 -15.37 -6.63
C ASP A 143 -0.91 -16.60 -5.76
N THR A 144 -0.23 -16.42 -4.62
CA THR A 144 0.06 -17.52 -3.68
C THR A 144 -1.11 -17.81 -2.74
N LEU A 145 -1.95 -16.81 -2.46
CA LEU A 145 -3.12 -16.88 -1.59
C LEU A 145 -4.41 -16.47 -2.33
N PRO A 146 -4.78 -17.17 -3.42
CA PRO A 146 -5.89 -16.76 -4.29
C PRO A 146 -7.26 -16.79 -3.62
N ALA A 147 -7.40 -17.47 -2.48
CA ALA A 147 -8.62 -17.54 -1.69
C ALA A 147 -8.82 -16.32 -0.75
N SER A 148 -7.84 -15.41 -0.67
CA SER A 148 -7.92 -14.20 0.17
C SER A 148 -7.98 -12.95 -0.68
N SER A 149 -8.91 -12.06 -0.35
CA SER A 149 -8.97 -10.69 -0.89
C SER A 149 -8.33 -9.65 0.05
N LYS A 150 -7.92 -10.05 1.27
CA LYS A 150 -7.53 -9.14 2.36
C LYS A 150 -6.36 -8.25 2.01
N ILE A 151 -5.40 -8.75 1.25
CA ILE A 151 -4.20 -8.01 0.87
C ILE A 151 -4.55 -6.75 0.06
N LEU A 152 -5.56 -6.81 -0.81
CA LEU A 152 -6.04 -5.64 -1.56
C LEU A 152 -6.77 -4.64 -0.64
N GLY A 153 -7.48 -5.12 0.38
CA GLY A 153 -8.05 -4.28 1.44
C GLY A 153 -6.97 -3.56 2.24
N TYR A 154 -5.90 -4.26 2.65
CA TYR A 154 -4.77 -3.63 3.32
C TYR A 154 -4.04 -2.60 2.46
N LEU A 155 -3.87 -2.90 1.17
CA LEU A 155 -3.29 -1.95 0.22
C LEU A 155 -4.19 -0.72 0.05
N TRP A 156 -5.51 -0.91 -0.05
CA TRP A 156 -6.48 0.18 -0.12
C TRP A 156 -6.41 1.07 1.12
N GLN A 157 -6.38 0.48 2.32
CA GLN A 157 -6.24 1.23 3.57
C GLN A 157 -4.92 2.01 3.61
N PHE A 158 -3.82 1.37 3.21
CA PHE A 158 -2.52 2.03 3.10
C PHE A 158 -2.51 3.16 2.08
N TYR A 159 -3.22 2.99 0.97
CA TYR A 159 -3.42 4.05 -0.01
C TYR A 159 -4.10 5.27 0.64
N VAL A 160 -5.25 5.05 1.28
CA VAL A 160 -6.04 6.13 1.89
C VAL A 160 -5.28 6.81 3.02
N THR A 161 -4.55 6.07 3.85
CA THR A 161 -3.77 6.63 4.96
C THR A 161 -2.60 7.50 4.49
N ASN A 162 -1.94 7.14 3.39
CA ASN A 162 -0.67 7.78 3.00
C ASN A 162 -0.79 8.75 1.82
N PHE A 163 -1.74 8.53 0.91
CA PHE A 163 -1.77 9.23 -0.38
C PHE A 163 -3.05 10.01 -0.65
N ALA A 164 -4.18 9.65 -0.03
CA ALA A 164 -5.45 10.38 -0.17
C ALA A 164 -5.45 11.67 0.66
N HIS A 165 -4.59 12.63 0.30
CA HIS A 165 -4.46 13.92 0.99
C HIS A 165 -3.95 15.02 0.04
N ALA A 166 -4.46 16.24 0.18
CA ALA A 166 -4.18 17.36 -0.74
C ALA A 166 -2.70 17.80 -0.76
N SER A 167 -1.94 17.50 0.30
CA SER A 167 -0.50 17.81 0.35
C SER A 167 0.36 16.84 -0.45
N VAL A 168 -0.18 15.69 -0.88
CA VAL A 168 0.54 14.72 -1.72
C VAL A 168 0.49 15.21 -3.16
N LYS A 169 1.65 15.26 -3.80
CA LYS A 169 1.82 15.90 -5.11
C LYS A 169 1.60 14.92 -6.26
N ASP A 170 1.22 15.44 -7.41
CA ASP A 170 0.88 14.66 -8.61
C ASP A 170 2.02 13.74 -9.06
N HIS A 171 3.28 14.19 -8.97
CA HIS A 171 4.44 13.35 -9.33
C HIS A 171 4.64 12.16 -8.37
N ILE A 172 4.04 12.20 -7.18
CA ILE A 172 3.96 11.05 -6.26
C ILE A 172 2.79 10.16 -6.69
N LEU A 173 1.60 10.77 -6.83
CA LEU A 173 0.36 10.05 -7.16
C LEU A 173 0.46 9.31 -8.49
N ASN A 174 1.04 9.90 -9.52
CA ASN A 174 1.23 9.28 -10.83
C ASN A 174 1.99 7.95 -10.75
N VAL A 175 3.04 7.88 -9.93
CA VAL A 175 3.81 6.64 -9.73
C VAL A 175 2.97 5.64 -8.92
N ILE A 176 2.34 6.09 -7.83
CA ILE A 176 1.56 5.21 -6.96
C ILE A 176 0.36 4.63 -7.69
N HIS A 177 -0.48 5.46 -8.30
CA HIS A 177 -1.66 5.05 -9.06
C HIS A 177 -1.29 4.17 -10.24
N GLY A 178 -0.28 4.55 -11.03
CA GLY A 178 0.16 3.77 -12.19
C GLY A 178 0.58 2.35 -11.83
N ASN A 179 1.27 2.17 -10.70
CA ASN A 179 1.64 0.84 -10.22
C ASN A 179 0.48 0.11 -9.53
N PHE A 180 -0.30 0.79 -8.67
CA PHE A 180 -1.37 0.14 -7.91
C PHE A 180 -2.50 -0.33 -8.84
N LEU A 181 -2.82 0.39 -9.91
CA LEU A 181 -3.82 -0.03 -10.90
C LEU A 181 -3.40 -1.26 -11.72
N SER A 182 -2.12 -1.67 -11.66
CA SER A 182 -1.66 -2.91 -12.30
C SER A 182 -2.01 -4.19 -11.52
N LEU A 183 -2.63 -4.05 -10.34
CA LEU A 183 -3.08 -5.17 -9.52
C LEU A 183 -4.48 -5.64 -9.94
N PRO A 184 -4.83 -6.92 -9.71
CA PRO A 184 -6.12 -7.48 -10.10
C PRO A 184 -7.24 -7.04 -9.14
N TRP A 185 -7.69 -5.79 -9.27
CA TRP A 185 -8.75 -5.21 -8.43
C TRP A 185 -10.11 -5.89 -8.62
N ASP A 186 -10.29 -6.67 -9.68
CA ASP A 186 -11.44 -7.57 -9.87
C ASP A 186 -11.54 -8.67 -8.80
N ARG A 187 -10.40 -9.01 -8.16
CA ARG A 187 -10.35 -9.94 -7.02
C ARG A 187 -10.57 -9.26 -5.66
N PHE A 188 -10.74 -7.94 -5.63
CA PHE A 188 -10.99 -7.23 -4.38
C PHE A 188 -12.45 -7.45 -3.95
N SER A 189 -12.64 -7.96 -2.73
CA SER A 189 -13.95 -8.03 -2.05
C SER A 189 -13.90 -7.12 -0.81
N PRO A 190 -14.36 -5.85 -0.93
CA PRO A 190 -14.22 -4.84 0.14
C PRO A 190 -14.96 -5.22 1.42
N GLY A 191 -14.31 -5.06 2.58
CA GLY A 191 -14.99 -5.12 3.87
C GLY A 191 -15.76 -3.84 4.19
N VAL A 192 -16.47 -3.84 5.33
CA VAL A 192 -17.20 -2.66 5.83
C VAL A 192 -16.29 -1.43 5.91
N ASN A 193 -15.11 -1.58 6.53
CA ASN A 193 -14.14 -0.49 6.67
C ASN A 193 -13.63 0.03 5.32
N ASP A 194 -13.45 -0.85 4.34
CA ASP A 194 -12.93 -0.47 3.03
C ASP A 194 -13.95 0.42 2.29
N VAL A 195 -15.22 0.03 2.30
CA VAL A 195 -16.31 0.83 1.71
C VAL A 195 -16.49 2.17 2.43
N GLU A 196 -16.36 2.20 3.75
CA GLU A 196 -16.39 3.46 4.50
C GLU A 196 -15.23 4.39 4.12
N LEU A 197 -14.04 3.83 3.88
CA LEU A 197 -12.90 4.60 3.39
C LEU A 197 -13.11 5.08 1.96
N MET A 198 -13.75 4.29 1.09
CA MET A 198 -14.16 4.76 -0.25
C MET A 198 -15.07 5.99 -0.15
N VAL A 199 -16.09 5.95 0.70
CA VAL A 199 -17.00 7.10 0.92
C VAL A 199 -16.21 8.32 1.41
N ARG A 200 -15.31 8.12 2.38
CA ARG A 200 -14.46 9.20 2.92
C ARG A 200 -13.57 9.85 1.85
N VAL A 201 -13.03 9.08 0.91
CA VAL A 201 -12.20 9.62 -0.18
C VAL A 201 -13.05 10.47 -1.11
N VAL A 202 -14.23 9.98 -1.50
CA VAL A 202 -15.15 10.73 -2.38
C VAL A 202 -15.68 12.00 -1.72
N ASP A 203 -15.86 12.00 -0.40
CA ASP A 203 -16.32 13.19 0.35
C ASP A 203 -15.27 14.29 0.46
N GLN A 204 -14.01 14.02 0.10
CA GLN A 204 -12.93 15.00 0.10
C GLN A 204 -12.71 15.56 -1.31
N TYR A 205 -12.24 16.80 -1.41
CA TYR A 205 -11.88 17.39 -2.70
C TYR A 205 -10.48 16.94 -3.15
N LEU A 206 -10.38 15.73 -3.71
CA LEU A 206 -9.13 15.09 -4.14
C LEU A 206 -9.27 14.47 -5.54
N PRO A 207 -9.16 15.27 -6.63
CA PRO A 207 -9.46 14.82 -7.98
C PRO A 207 -8.71 13.56 -8.43
N ASP A 208 -7.39 13.48 -8.21
CA ASP A 208 -6.60 12.29 -8.59
C ASP A 208 -6.96 11.06 -7.76
N SER A 209 -7.34 11.26 -6.48
CA SER A 209 -7.81 10.15 -5.65
C SER A 209 -9.19 9.65 -6.07
N HIS A 210 -10.06 10.54 -6.55
CA HIS A 210 -11.36 10.16 -7.12
C HIS A 210 -11.19 9.37 -8.41
N LEU A 211 -10.25 9.77 -9.27
CA LEU A 211 -9.90 9.04 -10.47
C LEU A 211 -9.41 7.63 -10.17
N PHE A 212 -8.40 7.52 -9.29
CA PHE A 212 -7.88 6.23 -8.86
C PHE A 212 -8.97 5.35 -8.24
N LEU A 213 -9.79 5.92 -7.35
CA LEU A 213 -10.91 5.19 -6.76
C LEU A 213 -11.94 4.77 -7.80
N GLY A 214 -12.25 5.60 -8.78
CA GLY A 214 -13.16 5.27 -9.88
C GLY A 214 -12.66 4.05 -10.67
N SER A 215 -11.37 4.01 -11.01
CA SER A 215 -10.77 2.86 -11.70
C SER A 215 -10.83 1.58 -10.85
N VAL A 216 -10.46 1.65 -9.57
CA VAL A 216 -10.57 0.51 -8.63
C VAL A 216 -12.03 0.05 -8.50
N PHE A 217 -12.94 1.00 -8.25
CA PHE A 217 -14.37 0.76 -8.07
C PHE A 217 -14.99 0.08 -9.30
N SER A 218 -14.63 0.52 -10.51
CA SER A 218 -15.13 -0.07 -11.76
C SER A 218 -14.66 -1.50 -12.00
N SER A 219 -13.53 -1.90 -11.39
CA SER A 219 -12.97 -3.24 -11.55
C SER A 219 -13.65 -4.28 -10.64
N ILE A 220 -14.25 -3.84 -9.52
CA ILE A 220 -14.83 -4.73 -8.50
C ILE A 220 -16.13 -5.35 -9.02
N ASN A 221 -16.30 -6.66 -8.79
CA ASN A 221 -17.56 -7.36 -9.08
C ASN A 221 -18.61 -7.10 -7.99
N TRP A 222 -19.26 -5.94 -8.06
CA TRP A 222 -20.28 -5.53 -7.10
C TRP A 222 -21.48 -6.47 -7.02
N THR A 223 -21.81 -7.18 -8.11
CA THR A 223 -22.92 -8.15 -8.11
C THR A 223 -22.61 -9.34 -7.21
N ILE A 224 -21.42 -9.93 -7.32
CA ILE A 224 -20.99 -11.01 -6.43
C ILE A 224 -20.93 -10.49 -4.99
N TRP A 225 -20.31 -9.33 -4.80
CA TRP A 225 -20.15 -8.73 -3.49
C TRP A 225 -21.47 -8.47 -2.75
N ILE A 226 -22.49 -7.94 -3.45
CA ILE A 226 -23.82 -7.71 -2.86
C ILE A 226 -24.41 -9.03 -2.34
N ASN A 227 -24.33 -10.10 -3.13
CA ASN A 227 -24.85 -11.41 -2.75
C ASN A 227 -24.10 -11.96 -1.51
N GLU A 228 -22.78 -11.82 -1.48
CA GLU A 228 -21.95 -12.24 -0.34
C GLU A 228 -22.28 -11.45 0.93
N VAL A 229 -22.45 -10.13 0.83
CA VAL A 229 -22.79 -9.27 1.98
C VAL A 229 -24.16 -9.65 2.55
N VAL A 230 -25.16 -9.86 1.70
CA VAL A 230 -26.50 -10.28 2.14
C VAL A 230 -26.46 -11.67 2.80
N ALA A 231 -25.64 -12.59 2.29
CA ALA A 231 -25.53 -13.93 2.82
C ALA A 231 -24.72 -14.02 4.13
N SER A 232 -23.71 -13.18 4.31
CA SER A 232 -22.72 -13.32 5.39
C SER A 232 -22.83 -12.29 6.51
N GLN A 233 -23.45 -11.13 6.28
CA GLN A 233 -23.49 -10.03 7.24
C GLN A 233 -24.85 -9.91 7.96
N PRO A 234 -24.88 -9.44 9.22
CA PRO A 234 -26.11 -9.05 9.88
C PRO A 234 -26.86 -7.97 9.09
N LEU A 235 -28.19 -8.06 9.05
CA LEU A 235 -29.04 -7.15 8.27
C LEU A 235 -28.74 -5.65 8.46
N PRO A 236 -28.47 -5.12 9.68
CA PRO A 236 -28.13 -3.71 9.85
C PRO A 236 -26.80 -3.32 9.18
N VAL A 237 -25.82 -4.22 9.20
CA VAL A 237 -24.51 -4.01 8.58
C VAL A 237 -24.66 -4.06 7.06
N ALA A 238 -25.36 -5.07 6.55
CA ALA A 238 -25.65 -5.18 5.13
C ALA A 238 -26.39 -3.93 4.62
N ALA A 239 -27.43 -3.46 5.30
CA ALA A 239 -28.17 -2.26 4.91
C ALA A 239 -27.26 -1.02 4.83
N ARG A 240 -26.41 -0.80 5.84
CA ARG A 240 -25.44 0.31 5.84
C ARG A 240 -24.48 0.23 4.65
N MET A 241 -23.95 -0.97 4.37
CA MET A 241 -23.04 -1.20 3.25
C MET A 241 -23.70 -0.89 1.90
N HIS A 242 -24.98 -1.26 1.71
CA HIS A 242 -25.73 -0.93 0.50
C HIS A 242 -25.95 0.58 0.34
N VAL A 243 -26.24 1.29 1.44
CA VAL A 243 -26.36 2.76 1.42
C VAL A 243 -25.04 3.42 1.00
N CYS A 244 -23.91 2.95 1.54
CA CYS A 244 -22.60 3.44 1.13
C CYS A 244 -22.32 3.15 -0.35
N LEU A 245 -22.62 1.95 -0.84
CA LEU A 245 -22.47 1.59 -2.24
C LEU A 245 -23.30 2.49 -3.17
N LEU A 246 -24.57 2.73 -2.83
CA LEU A 246 -25.44 3.63 -3.59
C LEU A 246 -24.88 5.06 -3.63
N ASN A 247 -24.39 5.56 -2.49
CA ASN A 247 -23.76 6.88 -2.41
C ASN A 247 -22.53 6.96 -3.33
N LEU A 248 -21.66 5.94 -3.30
CA LEU A 248 -20.49 5.85 -4.18
C LEU A 248 -20.89 5.84 -5.65
N LEU A 249 -21.90 5.05 -6.04
CA LEU A 249 -22.40 5.00 -7.42
C LEU A 249 -22.86 6.38 -7.89
N ILE A 250 -23.64 7.09 -7.07
CA ILE A 250 -24.15 8.42 -7.43
C ILE A 250 -23.01 9.44 -7.55
N LYS A 251 -22.06 9.44 -6.61
CA LYS A 251 -20.98 10.42 -6.62
C LYS A 251 -19.97 10.16 -7.74
N LEU A 252 -19.47 8.93 -7.86
CA LEU A 252 -18.52 8.56 -8.91
C LEU A 252 -19.14 8.68 -10.31
N SER A 253 -20.44 8.40 -10.47
CA SER A 253 -21.10 8.63 -11.76
C SER A 253 -21.23 10.11 -12.13
N ASN A 254 -21.14 11.04 -11.17
CA ASN A 254 -21.16 12.48 -11.43
C ASN A 254 -19.77 13.10 -11.56
N GLU A 255 -18.71 12.35 -11.30
CA GLU A 255 -17.33 12.83 -11.47
C GLU A 255 -16.97 12.92 -12.96
N PRO A 256 -16.66 14.13 -13.48
CA PRO A 256 -16.46 14.34 -14.91
C PRO A 256 -15.30 13.54 -15.49
N ASN A 257 -14.29 13.24 -14.66
CA ASN A 257 -13.09 12.52 -15.10
C ASN A 257 -13.22 10.98 -15.01
N VAL A 258 -14.27 10.45 -14.34
CA VAL A 258 -14.50 8.99 -14.21
C VAL A 258 -15.33 8.43 -15.38
N ARG A 259 -15.95 9.30 -16.20
CA ARG A 259 -16.82 8.93 -17.33
C ARG A 259 -16.09 8.61 -18.65
N GLN A 260 -14.77 8.65 -18.68
CA GLN A 260 -13.95 8.39 -19.88
C GLN A 260 -13.34 6.99 -19.83
#